data_AF-A0A1W7D2N5-F1
#
_entry.id   AF-A0A1W7D2N5-F1
#
_cell.length_a   1.000
_cell.length_b   1.000
_cell.length_c   1.000
_cell.angle_alpha   90.00
_cell.angle_beta   90.00
_cell.angle_gamma   90.00
#
_symmetry.space_group_name_H-M   'P 1'
#
loop_
_entity.id
_entity.type
_entity.pdbx_description
1 polymer ?
#
loop_
_entity_poly.entity_id
_entity_poly.type
_entity_poly.pdbx_seq_one_letter_code
_entity_poly.pdbx_strand_id
1 'polypeptide(L)'
;MDARMIEKALFLLCRAHVSRQEAVHALAAYFPGSAFEDRLTCVHEASDTVHRGERPRWPAGSGPRPNGPRRAGGGGAPAGGAA
;
A
#
# COMPACT_ATOMS: atom_id res chain seq x y z
N MET A 1 -8.50 -4.99 -16.72
CA MET A 1 -7.35 -4.37 -16.02
C MET A 1 -7.45 -4.71 -14.54
N ASP A 2 -6.40 -5.27 -13.93
CA ASP A 2 -6.44 -5.75 -12.55
C ASP A 2 -6.23 -4.58 -11.57
N ALA A 3 -7.26 -4.27 -10.76
CA ALA A 3 -7.22 -3.17 -9.79
C ALA A 3 -6.04 -3.31 -8.80
N ARG A 4 -5.62 -4.53 -8.47
CA ARG A 4 -4.48 -4.78 -7.57
C ARG A 4 -3.14 -4.39 -8.21
N MET A 5 -3.05 -4.44 -9.54
CA MET A 5 -1.85 -4.03 -10.27
C MET A 5 -1.67 -2.51 -10.25
N ILE A 6 -2.77 -1.75 -10.42
CA ILE A 6 -2.78 -0.29 -10.29
C ILE A 6 -2.43 0.12 -8.86
N GLU A 7 -3.01 -0.50 -7.84
CA GLU A 7 -2.66 -0.24 -6.43
C GLU A 7 -1.18 -0.48 -6.14
N LYS A 8 -0.62 -1.57 -6.69
CA LYS A 8 0.80 -1.88 -6.52
C LYS A 8 1.68 -0.90 -7.29
N ALA A 9 1.28 -0.46 -8.48
CA ALA A 9 1.98 0.58 -9.23
C ALA A 9 1.99 1.91 -8.47
N LEU A 10 0.84 2.32 -7.91
CA LEU A 10 0.74 3.48 -7.03
C LEU A 10 1.70 3.33 -5.85
N PHE A 11 1.80 2.13 -5.23
CA PHE A 11 2.71 1.90 -4.09
C PHE A 11 4.13 2.23 -4.46
N LEU A 12 4.56 1.69 -5.60
CA LEU A 12 5.92 1.81 -6.09
C LEU A 12 6.24 3.29 -6.39
N LEU A 13 5.31 4.01 -7.02
CA LEU A 13 5.50 5.43 -7.35
C LEU A 13 5.42 6.36 -6.14
N CYS A 14 4.44 6.19 -5.25
CA CYS A 14 4.20 7.11 -4.13
C CYS A 14 5.04 6.83 -2.89
N ARG A 15 5.27 5.56 -2.56
CA ARG A 15 5.88 5.15 -1.28
C ARG A 15 7.29 4.61 -1.44
N ALA A 16 7.54 3.85 -2.50
CA ALA A 16 8.89 3.36 -2.79
C ALA A 16 9.72 4.37 -3.61
N HIS A 17 9.09 5.43 -4.13
CA HIS A 17 9.72 6.48 -4.93
C HIS A 17 10.56 5.94 -6.10
N VAL A 18 10.18 4.80 -6.68
CA VAL A 18 10.87 4.25 -7.84
C VAL A 18 10.42 4.95 -9.12
N SER A 19 11.27 4.91 -10.14
CA SER A 19 10.91 5.44 -11.46
C SER A 19 9.78 4.63 -12.11
N ARG A 20 9.09 5.23 -13.10
CA ARG A 20 8.07 4.52 -13.89
C ARG A 20 8.60 3.24 -14.51
N GLN A 21 9.81 3.28 -15.06
CA GLN A 21 10.42 2.11 -15.71
C GLN A 21 10.70 0.99 -14.70
N GLU A 22 11.27 1.33 -13.53
CA GLU A 22 11.47 0.37 -12.44
C GLU A 22 10.16 -0.21 -11.92
N ALA A 23 9.09 0.61 -11.84
CA ALA A 23 7.78 0.13 -11.42
C ALA A 23 7.22 -0.95 -12.37
N VAL A 24 7.36 -0.78 -13.68
CA VAL A 24 6.93 -1.78 -14.68
C VAL A 24 7.67 -3.09 -14.50
N HIS A 25 9.00 -3.03 -14.31
CA HIS A 25 9.80 -4.23 -14.07
C HIS A 25 9.47 -4.89 -12.73
N ALA A 26 9.27 -4.10 -11.68
CA ALA A 26 8.89 -4.61 -10.36
C ALA A 26 7.52 -5.30 -10.38
N LEU A 27 6.56 -4.81 -11.17
CA LEU A 27 5.25 -5.47 -11.32
C LEU A 27 5.35 -6.89 -11.89
N ALA A 28 6.37 -7.20 -12.70
CA ALA A 28 6.59 -8.54 -13.21
C ALA A 28 6.83 -9.57 -12.10
N ALA A 29 7.45 -9.16 -10.99
CA ALA A 29 7.69 -10.02 -9.83
C ALA A 29 6.42 -10.27 -9.00
N TYR A 30 5.50 -9.29 -8.95
CA TYR A 30 4.25 -9.39 -8.18
C TYR A 30 3.11 -10.05 -8.95
N PHE A 31 3.10 -9.91 -10.28
CA PHE A 31 2.05 -10.42 -11.16
C PHE A 31 2.68 -11.29 -12.25
N PRO A 32 3.21 -12.48 -11.92
CA PRO A 32 3.70 -13.41 -12.91
C PRO A 32 2.54 -13.83 -13.82
N GLY A 33 2.71 -13.67 -15.13
CA GLY A 33 1.66 -13.92 -16.13
C GLY A 33 0.96 -12.68 -16.66
N SER A 34 1.21 -11.50 -16.08
CA SER A 34 0.76 -10.23 -16.68
C SER A 34 1.56 -9.89 -17.94
N ALA A 35 0.86 -9.43 -18.99
CA ALA A 35 1.50 -8.94 -20.20
C ALA A 35 2.30 -7.67 -19.89
N PHE A 36 3.38 -7.43 -20.65
CA PHE A 36 4.18 -6.22 -20.49
C PHE A 36 3.36 -4.95 -20.75
N GLU A 37 2.49 -4.97 -21.76
CA GLU A 37 1.59 -3.87 -22.09
C GLU A 37 0.59 -3.56 -20.96
N ASP A 38 0.04 -4.59 -20.31
CA ASP A 38 -0.84 -4.41 -19.15
C ASP A 38 -0.12 -3.69 -18.00
N ARG A 39 1.14 -4.09 -17.73
CA ARG A 39 1.97 -3.45 -16.69
C ARG A 39 2.29 -2.01 -17.03
N LEU A 40 2.64 -1.72 -18.28
CA LEU A 40 2.89 -0.36 -18.75
C LEU A 40 1.65 0.52 -18.58
N THR A 41 0.49 0.03 -19.01
CA THR A 41 -0.78 0.75 -18.92
C THR A 41 -1.13 1.05 -17.46
N CYS A 42 -0.95 0.07 -16.56
CA CYS A 42 -1.21 0.26 -15.12
C CYS A 42 -0.26 1.30 -14.50
N VAL A 43 1.02 1.31 -14.88
CA VAL A 43 1.99 2.29 -14.37
C VAL A 43 1.73 3.69 -14.90
N HIS A 44 1.31 3.83 -16.16
CA HIS A 44 0.90 5.13 -16.71
C HIS A 44 -0.33 5.68 -15.99
N GLU A 45 -1.38 4.87 -15.82
CA GLU A 45 -2.57 5.30 -15.11
C GLU A 45 -2.25 5.70 -13.66
N ALA A 46 -1.47 4.88 -12.95
CA ALA A 46 -1.00 5.19 -11.61
C ALA A 46 -0.19 6.49 -11.57
N SER A 47 0.73 6.68 -12.51
CA SER A 47 1.52 7.90 -12.62
C SER A 47 0.63 9.11 -12.84
N ASP A 48 -0.37 9.04 -13.71
CA ASP A 48 -1.28 10.14 -13.96
C ASP A 48 -2.10 10.51 -12.73
N THR A 49 -2.58 9.52 -11.95
CA THR A 49 -3.24 9.76 -10.66
C THR A 49 -2.33 10.51 -9.68
N VAL A 50 -1.05 10.11 -9.59
CA VAL A 50 -0.07 10.78 -8.73
C VAL A 50 0.20 12.22 -9.19
N HIS A 51 0.37 12.43 -10.50
CA HIS A 51 0.62 13.76 -11.06
C HIS A 51 -0.60 14.68 -10.96
N ARG A 52 -1.82 14.12 -11.00
CA ARG A 52 -3.07 14.88 -10.75
C ARG A 52 -3.24 15.27 -9.28
N GLY A 53 -2.38 14.81 -8.38
CA GLY A 53 -2.51 15.05 -6.94
C GLY A 53 -3.69 14.31 -6.31
N GLU A 54 -4.28 13.34 -7.03
CA GLU A 54 -5.33 12.49 -6.48
C GLU A 54 -4.70 11.59 -5.42
N ARG A 55 -5.16 11.74 -4.18
CA ARG A 55 -4.72 10.87 -3.10
C ARG A 55 -5.11 9.43 -3.45
N PRO A 56 -4.15 8.51 -3.61
CA PRO A 56 -4.47 7.14 -3.93
C PRO A 56 -5.28 6.55 -2.77
N ARG A 57 -6.44 5.99 -3.09
CA ARG A 57 -7.33 5.35 -2.10
C ARG A 57 -6.75 3.98 -1.76
N TRP A 58 -5.72 3.97 -0.90
CA TRP A 58 -5.23 2.70 -0.36
C TRP A 58 -6.36 2.03 0.42
N PRO A 59 -6.65 0.74 0.18
CA PRO A 59 -7.44 -0.01 1.14
C PRO A 59 -6.75 0.09 2.49
N ALA A 60 -7.51 0.37 3.55
CA ALA A 60 -7.00 0.66 4.89
C ALA A 60 -6.14 -0.46 5.53
N GLY A 61 -5.94 -1.59 4.84
CA GLY A 61 -5.14 -2.74 5.28
C GLY A 61 -3.79 -2.94 4.57
N SER A 62 -3.44 -2.17 3.53
CA SER A 62 -2.20 -2.38 2.74
C SER A 62 -1.06 -1.38 3.06
N GLY A 63 -1.16 -0.68 4.18
CA GLY A 63 0.00 -0.03 4.80
C GLY A 63 0.91 -1.06 5.48
N PRO A 64 2.23 -0.80 5.64
CA PRO A 64 3.05 -1.63 6.51
C PRO A 64 2.36 -1.69 7.87
N ARG A 65 2.09 -2.90 8.37
CA ARG A 65 1.64 -3.08 9.75
C ARG A 65 2.57 -2.25 10.65
N PRO A 66 2.07 -1.38 11.53
CA PRO A 66 2.92 -0.81 12.56
C PRO A 66 3.49 -1.99 13.33
N ASN A 67 4.81 -2.12 13.31
CA ASN A 67 5.54 -3.16 14.03
C ASN A 67 5.45 -2.79 15.52
N GLY A 68 4.34 -3.13 16.16
CA GLY A 68 4.13 -2.89 17.58
C GLY A 68 4.70 -4.03 18.40
N PRO A 69 5.61 -3.79 19.36
CA PRO A 69 5.86 -4.75 20.41
C PRO A 69 4.87 -4.54 21.56
N ARG A 70 4.21 -5.65 21.89
CA ARG A 70 3.81 -6.11 23.23
C ARG A 70 3.10 -5.13 24.18
N ARG A 71 1.79 -5.38 24.31
CA ARG A 71 1.05 -5.55 25.57
C ARG A 71 1.93 -5.44 26.83
N ALA A 72 2.05 -4.24 27.38
CA ALA A 72 2.39 -4.06 28.78
C ALA A 72 1.10 -4.27 29.58
N GLY A 73 1.09 -5.33 30.40
CA GLY A 73 0.02 -5.59 31.36
C GLY A 73 -0.10 -4.45 32.37
N GLY A 74 -1.33 -4.22 32.83
CA GLY A 74 -1.63 -3.22 33.84
C GLY A 74 -3.13 -3.07 34.01
N GLY A 75 -3.83 -4.17 34.29
CA GLY A 75 -5.21 -4.12 34.74
C GLY A 75 -5.24 -3.53 36.14
N GLY A 76 -5.68 -2.27 36.25
CA GLY A 76 -6.09 -1.65 37.51
C GLY A 76 -7.61 -1.53 37.51
N ALA A 77 -8.29 -2.47 38.16
CA ALA A 77 -9.71 -2.34 38.48
C ALA A 77 -9.88 -1.33 39.61
N PRO A 78 -10.84 -0.38 39.54
CA PRO A 78 -11.29 0.28 40.75
C PRO A 78 -12.31 -0.62 41.46
N ALA A 79 -11.89 -1.23 42.57
CA ALA A 79 -12.79 -1.83 43.53
C ALA A 79 -13.45 -0.71 44.34
N GLY A 80 -14.79 -0.74 44.40
CA GLY A 80 -15.55 0.07 45.34
C GLY A 80 -15.23 -0.29 46.79
N GLY A 81 -15.30 0.70 47.66
CA GLY A 81 -15.16 0.53 49.10
C GLY A 81 -15.88 1.68 49.80
N ALA A 82 -17.02 1.35 50.38
CA ALA A 82 -17.85 2.22 51.20
C ALA A 82 -17.15 2.58 52.52
N ALA A 83 -17.40 3.79 53.00
CA ALA A 83 -17.50 4.15 54.41
C ALA A 83 -18.36 5.42 54.52
#